data_AF-A0A8T6W9Z7-F1
#
_entry.id   AF-A0A8T6W9Z7-F1
#
_cell.length_a   1.000
_cell.length_b   1.000
_cell.length_c   1.000
_cell.angle_alpha   90.00
_cell.angle_beta   90.00
_cell.angle_gamma   90.00
#
_symmetry.space_group_name_H-M   'P 1'
#
loop_
_entity.id
_entity.type
_entity.pdbx_description
1 polymer ?
#
loop_
_entity_poly.entity_id
_entity_poly.type
_entity_poly.pdbx_seq_one_letter_code
_entity_poly.pdbx_strand_id
1 'polypeptide(L)'
;MNETKEQKLNPLTADLWGLLMNKQQIKLAELYEIFEKRGEQEKNIQKAIEILQELSMIKGSNGKGSGDLLVKVQNVIGKEIEDLPCLGCQALEKCGVGENYSPENCNRLSLWIRDLRKKRQQKENED
;
A
#
# COMPACT_ATOMS: atom_id res chain seq x y z
N MET A 1 27.99 -10.15 11.45
CA MET A 1 27.02 -9.04 11.42
C MET A 1 26.59 -8.89 9.99
N ASN A 2 25.38 -9.34 9.66
CA ASN A 2 24.84 -9.20 8.31
C ASN A 2 24.26 -7.79 8.21
N GLU A 3 24.95 -6.91 7.49
CA GLU A 3 24.39 -5.62 7.08
C GLU A 3 23.22 -5.90 6.13
N THR A 4 22.01 -5.74 6.66
CA THR A 4 20.80 -5.66 5.84
C THR A 4 20.97 -4.42 4.96
N LYS A 5 21.42 -4.60 3.72
CA LYS A 5 21.39 -3.53 2.72
C LYS A 5 19.93 -3.14 2.52
N GLU A 6 19.50 -2.07 3.18
CA GLU A 6 18.26 -1.39 2.83
C GLU A 6 18.33 -1.07 1.34
N GLN A 7 17.62 -1.86 0.54
CA GLN A 7 17.39 -1.51 -0.86
C GLN A 7 16.48 -0.29 -0.84
N LYS A 8 17.08 0.91 -0.80
CA LYS A 8 16.35 2.16 -0.99
C LYS A 8 15.60 2.05 -2.30
N LEU A 9 14.26 2.08 -2.21
CA LEU A 9 13.40 2.19 -3.37
C LEU A 9 13.87 3.40 -4.19
N ASN A 10 13.93 3.26 -5.52
CA ASN A 10 14.26 4.38 -6.40
C ASN A 10 13.29 5.55 -6.10
N PRO A 11 13.77 6.80 -5.93
CA PRO A 11 12.92 7.96 -5.68
C PRO A 11 11.74 8.07 -6.64
N LEU A 12 11.94 7.76 -7.92
CA LEU A 12 10.87 7.76 -8.91
C LEU A 12 9.78 6.70 -8.63
N THR A 13 10.18 5.52 -8.14
CA THR A 13 9.24 4.46 -7.74
C THR A 13 8.43 4.88 -6.52
N ALA A 14 9.05 5.58 -5.56
CA ALA A 14 8.36 6.12 -4.40
C ALA A 14 7.36 7.23 -4.78
N ASP A 15 7.76 8.15 -5.66
CA ASP A 15 6.90 9.22 -6.16
C ASP A 15 5.73 8.68 -6.98
N LEU A 16 5.99 7.69 -7.83
CA LEU A 16 4.98 6.97 -8.59
C LEU A 16 3.96 6.31 -7.66
N TRP A 17 4.44 5.64 -6.62
CA TRP A 17 3.59 5.04 -5.60
C TRP A 17 2.72 6.08 -4.87
N GLY A 18 3.31 7.20 -4.45
CA GLY A 18 2.60 8.28 -3.79
C GLY A 18 1.49 8.89 -4.66
N LEU A 19 1.75 9.08 -5.95
CA LEU A 19 0.73 9.54 -6.92
C LEU A 19 -0.43 8.54 -7.03
N LEU A 20 -0.10 7.27 -7.14
CA LEU A 20 -1.08 6.19 -7.31
C LEU A 20 -1.93 5.99 -6.04
N MET A 21 -1.36 6.13 -4.85
CA MET A 21 -2.10 6.07 -3.59
C MET A 21 -3.15 7.18 -3.47
N ASN A 22 -2.88 8.36 -4.03
CA ASN A 22 -3.83 9.47 -4.01
C ASN A 22 -4.97 9.32 -5.03
N LYS A 23 -4.70 8.75 -6.22
CA LYS A 23 -5.70 8.62 -7.29
C LYS A 23 -6.41 7.26 -7.35
N GLN A 24 -5.83 6.22 -6.76
CA GLN A 24 -6.22 4.79 -6.83
C GLN A 24 -6.22 4.16 -8.24
N GLN A 25 -6.45 4.96 -9.27
CA GLN A 25 -6.41 4.61 -10.69
C GLN A 25 -5.87 5.80 -11.49
N ILE A 26 -5.02 5.53 -12.48
CA ILE A 26 -4.55 6.55 -13.42
C ILE A 26 -4.36 5.95 -14.81
N LYS A 27 -4.65 6.72 -15.85
CA LYS A 27 -4.35 6.34 -17.23
C LYS A 27 -2.83 6.36 -17.44
N LEU A 28 -2.28 5.38 -18.16
CA LEU A 28 -0.85 5.34 -18.44
C LEU A 28 -0.36 6.63 -19.12
N ALA A 29 -1.12 7.13 -20.10
CA ALA A 29 -0.80 8.37 -20.82
C ALA A 29 -0.72 9.58 -19.90
N GLU A 30 -1.67 9.71 -18.96
CA GLU A 30 -1.67 10.80 -17.97
C GLU A 30 -0.46 10.70 -17.04
N LEU A 31 -0.08 9.47 -16.67
CA LEU A 31 1.09 9.22 -15.84
C LEU A 31 2.38 9.63 -16.55
N TYR A 32 2.56 9.23 -17.81
CA TYR A 32 3.71 9.66 -18.62
C TYR A 32 3.74 11.18 -18.76
N GLU A 33 2.62 11.83 -19.07
CA GLU A 33 2.58 13.30 -19.15
C GLU A 33 3.03 13.99 -17.86
N ILE A 34 2.62 13.48 -16.68
CA ILE A 34 2.98 14.08 -15.39
C ILE A 34 4.49 13.99 -15.16
N PHE A 35 5.10 12.84 -15.42
CA PHE A 35 6.52 12.61 -15.14
C PHE A 35 7.44 13.17 -16.24
N GLU A 36 7.03 13.15 -17.50
CA GLU A 36 7.75 13.82 -18.60
C GLU A 36 7.80 15.34 -18.39
N LYS A 37 6.70 15.96 -17.91
CA LYS A 37 6.69 17.38 -17.51
C LYS A 37 7.69 17.70 -16.39
N ARG A 38 8.13 16.69 -15.62
CA ARG A 38 9.15 16.81 -14.58
C ARG A 38 10.57 16.52 -15.09
N GLY A 39 10.71 16.20 -16.37
CA GLY A 39 12.00 15.85 -16.99
C GLY A 39 12.38 14.38 -16.85
N GLU A 40 11.47 13.51 -16.42
CA GLU A 40 11.74 12.08 -16.32
C GLU A 40 11.71 11.39 -17.68
N GLN A 41 12.63 10.45 -17.88
CA GLN A 41 12.70 9.67 -19.11
C GLN A 41 11.68 8.54 -19.08
N GLU A 42 11.03 8.29 -20.22
CA GLU A 42 10.06 7.21 -20.41
C GLU A 42 10.57 5.85 -19.90
N LYS A 43 11.84 5.53 -20.17
CA LYS A 43 12.50 4.30 -19.72
C LYS A 43 12.55 4.17 -18.20
N ASN A 44 12.75 5.28 -17.48
CA ASN A 44 12.79 5.27 -16.01
C ASN A 44 11.40 5.10 -15.43
N ILE A 45 10.40 5.77 -16.02
CA ILE A 45 8.99 5.64 -15.64
C ILE A 45 8.54 4.17 -15.84
N GLN A 46 8.85 3.58 -16.99
CA GLN A 46 8.55 2.19 -17.28
C GLN A 46 9.20 1.23 -16.26
N LYS A 47 10.47 1.45 -15.93
CA LYS A 47 11.16 0.66 -14.91
C LYS A 47 10.53 0.79 -13.53
N ALA A 48 10.06 1.98 -13.15
CA ALA A 48 9.37 2.19 -11.89
C ALA A 48 8.01 1.46 -11.85
N ILE A 49 7.27 1.47 -12.95
CA ILE A 49 6.02 0.69 -13.11
C ILE A 49 6.31 -0.81 -12.97
N GLU A 50 7.34 -1.32 -13.65
CA GLU A 50 7.76 -2.72 -13.57
C GLU A 50 8.08 -3.15 -12.14
N ILE A 51 8.84 -2.34 -11.40
CA ILE A 51 9.13 -2.61 -9.98
C ILE A 51 7.84 -2.70 -9.15
N LEU A 52 6.90 -1.76 -9.33
CA LEU A 52 5.63 -1.80 -8.58
C LEU A 52 4.73 -2.98 -8.99
N GLN A 53 4.82 -3.44 -10.25
CA GLN A 53 4.13 -4.63 -10.72
C GLN A 53 4.76 -5.92 -10.17
N GLU A 54 6.08 -6.02 -10.13
CA GLU A 54 6.82 -7.12 -9.51
C GLU A 54 6.48 -7.24 -8.02
N LEU A 55 6.36 -6.10 -7.33
CA LEU A 55 5.90 -6.03 -5.94
C LEU A 55 4.40 -6.27 -5.77
N SER A 56 3.66 -6.54 -6.85
CA SER A 56 2.21 -6.77 -6.85
C SER A 56 1.38 -5.59 -6.28
N MET A 57 1.97 -4.38 -6.23
CA MET A 57 1.34 -3.17 -5.70
C MET A 57 0.39 -2.52 -6.71
N ILE A 58 0.60 -2.76 -8.00
CA ILE A 58 -0.21 -2.22 -9.09
C ILE A 58 -0.49 -3.29 -10.14
N LYS A 59 -1.59 -3.15 -10.88
CA LYS A 59 -1.93 -3.99 -12.04
C LYS A 59 -2.26 -3.12 -13.24
N GLY A 60 -1.70 -3.45 -14.40
CA GLY A 60 -2.17 -2.91 -15.67
C GLY A 60 -3.51 -3.50 -16.06
N SER A 61 -4.49 -2.65 -16.38
CA SER A 61 -5.73 -3.03 -17.03
C SER A 61 -5.42 -3.43 -18.47
N ASN A 62 -5.25 -4.73 -18.70
CA ASN A 62 -5.21 -5.44 -19.99
C ASN A 62 -4.23 -4.94 -21.08
N GLY A 63 -3.23 -5.76 -21.39
CA GLY A 63 -2.69 -5.98 -22.75
C GLY A 63 -2.18 -4.76 -23.53
N LYS A 64 -0.86 -4.56 -23.55
CA LYS A 64 -0.11 -3.73 -24.51
C LYS A 64 -0.70 -2.35 -24.82
N GLY A 65 -0.26 -1.35 -24.03
CA GLY A 65 -0.04 0.01 -24.53
C GLY A 65 -1.15 1.04 -24.31
N SER A 66 -2.31 0.69 -23.76
CA SER A 66 -3.37 1.67 -23.46
C SER A 66 -4.21 1.32 -22.23
N GLY A 67 -3.57 0.71 -21.23
CA GLY A 67 -4.22 0.26 -20.01
C GLY A 67 -4.17 1.31 -18.89
N ASP A 68 -5.21 1.34 -18.06
CA ASP A 68 -5.16 2.04 -16.79
C ASP A 68 -4.23 1.30 -15.80
N LEU A 69 -3.47 2.05 -15.01
CA LEU A 69 -2.78 1.51 -13.84
C LEU A 69 -3.73 1.58 -12.65
N LEU A 70 -4.00 0.41 -12.09
CA LEU A 70 -4.86 0.23 -10.93
C LEU A 70 -3.99 -0.13 -9.73
N VAL A 71 -4.20 0.54 -8.61
CA VAL A 71 -3.54 0.15 -7.36
C VAL A 71 -4.14 -1.16 -6.88
N LYS A 72 -3.28 -2.17 -6.70
CA LYS A 72 -3.58 -3.38 -5.94
C LYS A 72 -3.04 -3.19 -4.54
N VAL A 73 -3.81 -2.53 -3.67
CA VAL A 73 -3.56 -2.60 -2.22
C VAL A 73 -3.80 -4.03 -1.71
N GLN A 74 -4.47 -4.86 -2.52
CA GLN A 74 -5.34 -5.92 -2.04
C GLN A 74 -4.74 -7.30 -1.78
N ASN A 75 -3.41 -7.51 -1.82
CA ASN A 75 -2.87 -8.89 -1.68
C ASN A 75 -1.44 -9.05 -1.14
N VAL A 76 -0.65 -7.99 -0.94
CA VAL A 76 0.71 -8.13 -0.36
C VAL A 76 0.64 -8.30 1.16
N ILE A 77 -0.43 -7.75 1.75
CA ILE A 77 -0.71 -7.80 3.16
C ILE A 77 -2.03 -8.58 3.22
N GLY A 78 -1.98 -9.83 3.71
CA GLY A 78 -3.11 -10.77 3.66
C GLY A 78 -4.44 -10.14 4.12
N LYS A 79 -5.57 -10.73 3.74
CA LYS A 79 -6.92 -10.24 4.11
C LYS A 79 -7.05 -9.93 5.60
N GLU A 80 -6.30 -10.63 6.46
CA GLU A 80 -6.27 -10.37 7.91
C GLU A 80 -5.71 -9.00 8.29
N ILE A 81 -4.90 -8.40 7.42
CA ILE A 81 -4.20 -7.15 7.64
C ILE A 81 -4.93 -5.98 6.96
N GLU A 82 -5.73 -6.21 5.92
CA GLU A 82 -6.63 -5.17 5.37
C GLU A 82 -7.65 -4.68 6.40
N ASP A 83 -8.11 -5.58 7.27
CA ASP A 83 -9.03 -5.24 8.36
C ASP A 83 -8.32 -4.53 9.53
N LEU A 84 -7.00 -4.41 9.51
CA LEU A 84 -6.23 -3.91 10.63
C LEU A 84 -6.46 -2.39 10.75
N PRO A 85 -7.04 -1.89 11.86
CA PRO A 85 -7.51 -0.51 11.96
C PRO A 85 -6.38 0.53 11.94
N CYS A 86 -5.14 0.08 12.02
CA CYS A 86 -3.94 0.89 11.93
C CYS A 86 -3.60 1.27 10.48
N LEU A 87 -3.95 0.41 9.52
CA LEU A 87 -3.73 0.65 8.09
C LEU A 87 -4.76 1.68 7.60
N GLY A 88 -4.28 2.90 7.34
CA GLY A 88 -5.12 4.06 7.01
C GLY A 88 -5.46 4.96 8.21
N CYS A 89 -4.89 4.71 9.40
CA CYS A 89 -5.04 5.64 10.52
C CYS A 89 -4.24 6.92 10.26
N GLN A 90 -4.92 8.08 10.23
CA GLN A 90 -4.27 9.39 10.03
C GLN A 90 -3.28 9.77 11.14
N ALA A 91 -3.41 9.16 12.32
CA ALA A 91 -2.52 9.38 13.46
C ALA A 91 -1.41 8.32 13.57
N LEU A 92 -1.24 7.44 12.57
CA LEU A 92 -0.27 6.34 12.63
C LEU A 92 1.16 6.84 12.90
N GLU A 93 1.57 7.93 12.26
CA GLU A 93 2.89 8.55 12.44
C GLU A 93 3.12 9.11 13.85
N LYS A 94 2.05 9.39 14.59
CA LYS A 94 2.08 9.90 15.96
C LYS A 94 1.80 8.80 16.99
N CYS A 95 1.55 7.58 16.53
CA CYS A 95 1.20 6.45 17.37
C CYS A 95 2.47 5.80 17.92
N GLY A 96 2.64 5.82 19.25
CA GLY A 96 3.83 5.27 19.92
C GLY A 96 3.47 4.58 21.23
N VAL A 97 4.27 3.61 21.65
CA VAL A 97 4.07 2.90 22.92
C VAL A 97 4.28 3.87 24.08
N GLY A 98 3.27 4.02 24.95
CA GLY A 98 3.31 4.93 26.09
C GLY A 98 3.04 6.41 25.78
N GLU A 99 2.64 6.73 24.55
CA GLU A 99 2.33 8.10 24.11
C GLU A 99 0.84 8.45 24.28
N ASN A 100 0.48 9.72 24.03
CA ASN A 100 -0.92 10.17 24.04
C ASN A 100 -1.76 9.51 22.93
N TYR A 101 -1.14 9.22 21.78
CA TYR A 101 -1.72 8.35 20.74
C TYR A 101 -0.96 7.05 20.79
N SER A 102 -1.59 5.99 21.27
CA SER A 102 -0.88 4.72 21.49
C SER A 102 -1.75 3.51 21.15
N PRO A 103 -1.14 2.34 20.91
CA PRO A 103 -1.89 1.11 20.74
C PRO A 103 -2.76 0.79 21.97
N GLU A 104 -2.26 1.07 23.17
CA GLU A 104 -2.93 0.76 24.44
C GLU A 104 -4.22 1.58 24.66
N ASN A 105 -4.29 2.80 24.12
CA ASN A 105 -5.44 3.68 24.24
C ASN A 105 -6.29 3.80 22.96
N CYS A 106 -5.92 3.08 21.90
CA CYS A 106 -6.63 3.11 20.63
C CYS A 106 -7.97 2.35 20.69
N ASN A 107 -9.07 3.10 20.66
CA ASN A 107 -10.42 2.51 20.66
C ASN A 107 -10.68 1.65 19.41
N ARG A 108 -10.22 2.07 18.23
CA ARG A 108 -10.41 1.30 16.99
C ARG A 108 -9.70 -0.05 17.05
N LEU A 109 -8.48 -0.09 17.57
CA LEU A 109 -7.73 -1.33 17.78
C LEU A 109 -8.43 -2.24 18.79
N SER A 110 -8.90 -1.67 19.90
CA SER A 110 -9.65 -2.41 20.93
C SER A 110 -10.91 -3.07 20.38
N LEU A 111 -11.69 -2.35 19.56
CA LEU A 111 -12.90 -2.87 18.94
C LEU A 111 -12.59 -3.98 17.94
N TRP A 112 -11.56 -3.81 17.11
CA TRP A 112 -11.13 -4.82 16.15
C TRP A 112 -10.67 -6.11 16.83
N ILE A 113 -9.85 -6.04 17.90
CA ILE A 113 -9.42 -7.21 18.67
C ILE A 113 -10.64 -7.94 19.26
N ARG A 114 -11.63 -7.19 19.77
CA ARG A 114 -12.87 -7.78 20.29
C ARG A 114 -13.65 -8.53 19.22
N ASP A 115 -13.75 -7.98 18.03
CA ASP A 115 -14.48 -8.61 16.92
C ASP A 115 -13.74 -9.83 16.37
N LEU A 116 -12.39 -9.81 16.36
CA LEU A 116 -11.59 -11.01 16.06
C LEU A 116 -11.85 -12.15 17.04
N ARG A 117 -11.93 -11.85 18.35
CA ARG A 117 -12.23 -12.87 19.37
C ARG A 117 -13.62 -13.48 19.15
N LYS A 118 -14.62 -12.68 18.80
CA LYS A 118 -15.98 -13.16 18.49
C LYS A 118 -16.00 -14.05 17.25
N LYS A 119 -15.34 -13.62 16.16
CA LYS A 119 -15.25 -14.41 14.91
C LYS A 119 -14.58 -15.76 15.16
N ARG A 120 -13.54 -15.81 16.01
CA ARG A 120 -12.88 -17.05 16.40
C ARG A 120 -13.79 -17.99 17.18
N GLN A 121 -14.50 -17.45 18.19
CA GLN A 121 -15.46 -18.23 18.99
C GLN A 121 -16.61 -18.78 18.15
N GLN A 122 -17.09 -18.05 17.14
CA GLN A 122 -18.14 -18.53 16.25
C GLN A 122 -17.69 -19.73 15.40
N LYS A 123 -16.47 -19.69 14.86
CA LYS A 123 -15.91 -20.82 14.12
C LYS A 123 -15.74 -22.08 14.98
N GLU A 124 -15.32 -21.93 16.23
CA GLU A 124 -15.16 -23.05 17.17
C GLU A 124 -16.50 -23.70 17.60
N ASN A 125 -17.65 -23.07 17.33
CA ASN A 125 -18.98 -23.63 17.62
C ASN A 125 -19.70 -24.19 16.37
N GLU A 126 -19.09 -24.04 15.18
CA GLU A 126 -19.61 -24.55 13.91
C GLU A 126 -18.87 -25.81 13.41
N ASP A 127 -17.73 -26.15 14.03
CA ASP A 127 -16.97 -27.40 13.88
C ASP A 127 -17.29 -28.40 15.01
#